data_AF-A0A534ZIQ6-F1
#
_entry.id   AF-A0A534ZIQ6-F1
#
_cell.length_a   1.000
_cell.length_b   1.000
_cell.length_c   1.000
_cell.angle_alpha   90.00
_cell.angle_beta   90.00
_cell.angle_gamma   90.00
#
_symmetry.space_group_name_H-M   'P 1'
#
loop_
_entity.id
_entity.type
_entity.pdbx_description
1 polymer ?
#
loop_
_entity_poly.entity_id
_entity_poly.type
_entity_poly.pdbx_seq_one_letter_code
_entity_poly.pdbx_strand_id
1 'polypeptide(L)' 'MLARPARSTHDKAFWINLDAARYGTFAEIGAGQEVARWFFRAGGAAGTVAKAISAYDMAVSDALYGPTDHYVSR' A
#
# COMPACT_ATOMS: atom_id res chain seq x y z
N MET A 1 -17.47 -20.26 -20.10
CA MET A 1 -17.10 -19.15 -19.20
C MET A 1 -15.65 -18.79 -19.52
N LEU A 2 -15.42 -17.72 -20.29
CA LEU A 2 -14.06 -17.31 -20.64
C LEU A 2 -13.36 -16.81 -19.38
N ALA A 3 -12.17 -17.35 -19.08
CA ALA A 3 -11.34 -16.87 -17.99
C ALA A 3 -11.09 -15.37 -18.17
N ARG A 4 -11.44 -14.55 -17.17
CA ARG A 4 -11.13 -13.12 -17.20
C ARG A 4 -9.61 -12.99 -17.37
N PRO A 5 -9.12 -12.26 -18.38
CA PRO A 5 -7.68 -12.10 -18.57
C PRO A 5 -7.07 -11.55 -17.29
N ALA A 6 -5.95 -12.15 -16.85
CA ALA A 6 -5.25 -11.73 -15.66
C ALA A 6 -4.80 -10.28 -15.85
N ARG A 7 -5.36 -9.35 -15.06
CA ARG A 7 -4.99 -7.93 -15.10
C ARG A 7 -3.51 -7.78 -14.70
N SER A 8 -2.78 -6.93 -15.42
CA SER A 8 -1.42 -6.57 -15.03
C SER A 8 -1.42 -5.88 -13.65
N THR A 9 -0.27 -5.80 -12.98
CA THR A 9 -0.15 -5.07 -11.71
C THR A 9 -0.55 -3.60 -11.87
N HIS A 10 -0.19 -3.00 -13.01
CA HIS A 10 -0.60 -1.65 -13.36
C HIS A 10 -2.11 -1.51 -13.46
N ASP A 11 -2.78 -2.40 -14.21
CA ASP A 11 -4.23 -2.36 -14.37
C ASP A 11 -4.95 -2.59 -13.03
N LYS A 12 -4.44 -3.51 -12.21
CA LYS A 12 -4.98 -3.74 -10.86
C LYS A 12 -4.90 -2.47 -10.01
N ALA A 13 -3.72 -1.83 -9.97
CA ALA A 13 -3.52 -0.60 -9.21
C ALA A 13 -4.39 0.55 -9.73
N PHE A 14 -4.49 0.71 -11.05
CA PHE A 14 -5.36 1.72 -11.67
C PHE A 14 -6.83 1.51 -11.30
N TRP A 15 -7.32 0.27 -11.38
CA TRP A 15 -8.70 -0.04 -11.00
C TRP A 15 -8.99 0.23 -9.52
N ILE A 16 -8.03 0.02 -8.62
CA ILE A 16 -8.21 0.34 -7.20
C ILE A 16 -8.19 1.86 -6.99
N ASN A 17 -7.34 2.60 -7.72
CA ASN A 17 -7.30 4.06 -7.64
C ASN A 17 -8.62 4.76 -8.01
N LEU A 18 -9.45 4.11 -8.84
CA LEU A 18 -10.75 4.63 -9.24
C LEU A 18 -11.88 4.25 -8.26
N ASP A 19 -11.63 3.36 -7.32
CA ASP A 19 -12.61 2.94 -6.32
C ASP A 19 -12.62 3.93 -5.15
N ALA A 20 -13.61 4.82 -5.14
CA ALA A 20 -13.77 5.84 -4.09
C ALA A 20 -13.99 5.25 -2.68
N ALA A 21 -14.32 3.96 -2.55
CA ALA A 21 -14.38 3.29 -1.25
C ALA A 21 -13.00 2.95 -0.67
N ARG A 22 -11.94 3.06 -1.47
CA ARG A 22 -10.56 2.72 -1.11
C ARG A 22 -9.74 3.99 -1.00
N TYR A 23 -9.74 4.58 0.20
CA TYR A 23 -8.89 5.72 0.55
C TYR A 23 -8.21 5.48 1.90
N GLY A 24 -6.89 5.62 1.98
CA GLY A 24 -6.17 5.36 3.22
C GLY A 24 -4.65 5.40 3.10
N THR A 25 -3.99 4.74 4.04
CA THR A 25 -2.52 4.74 4.15
C THR A 25 -1.95 3.39 3.73
N PHE A 26 -0.89 3.42 2.92
CA PHE A 26 -0.03 2.24 2.70
C PHE A 26 1.01 2.16 3.82
N ALA A 27 1.03 1.04 4.53
CA ALA A 27 2.09 0.70 5.48
C ALA A 27 2.88 -0.52 4.99
N GLU A 28 4.08 -0.27 4.48
CA GLU A 28 4.97 -1.30 3.96
C GLU A 28 5.96 -1.71 5.06
N ILE A 29 5.84 -2.95 5.54
CA ILE A 29 6.65 -3.50 6.64
C ILE A 29 7.48 -4.67 6.10
N GLY A 30 8.79 -4.66 6.35
CA GLY A 30 9.70 -5.72 5.92
C GLY A 30 10.04 -5.68 4.43
N ALA A 31 10.13 -6.86 3.79
CA ALA A 31 10.69 -7.01 2.43
C ALA A 31 9.72 -6.67 1.28
N GLY A 32 8.44 -6.37 1.56
CA GLY A 32 7.44 -6.01 0.56
C GLY A 32 7.53 -4.54 0.17
N GLN A 33 8.56 -4.16 -0.60
CA GLN A 33 8.74 -2.78 -1.04
C GLN A 33 7.99 -2.47 -2.35
N GLU A 34 7.76 -1.18 -2.57
CA GLU A 34 7.31 -0.61 -3.85
C GLU A 34 5.86 -0.93 -4.25
N VAL A 35 5.00 -1.33 -3.31
CA VAL A 35 3.56 -1.47 -3.53
C VAL A 35 2.94 -0.11 -3.80
N ALA A 36 3.18 0.87 -2.93
CA ALA A 36 2.64 2.23 -3.09
C ALA A 36 3.09 2.86 -4.43
N ARG A 37 4.31 2.56 -4.89
CA ARG A 37 4.84 2.98 -6.21
C ARG A 37 3.93 2.57 -7.36
N TRP A 38 3.31 1.39 -7.33
CA TRP A 38 2.39 0.97 -8.40
C TRP A 38 1.15 1.84 -8.46
N PHE A 39 0.61 2.26 -7.32
CA PHE A 39 -0.56 3.14 -7.24
C PHE A 39 -0.23 4.53 -7.77
N PHE A 40 0.94 5.08 -7.44
CA PHE A 40 1.39 6.34 -8.02
C PHE A 40 1.62 6.26 -9.53
N ARG A 41 2.26 5.19 -10.02
CA ARG A 41 2.54 5.00 -11.45
C ARG A 41 1.29 4.80 -12.29
N ALA A 42 0.28 4.13 -11.74
CA ALA A 42 -0.96 3.83 -12.44
C ALA A 42 -1.85 5.06 -12.69
N GLY A 43 -1.66 6.15 -11.92
CA GLY A 43 -2.50 7.35 -12.00
C GLY A 43 -3.81 7.22 -11.22
N GLY A 44 -4.39 8.36 -10.81
CA GLY A 44 -5.58 8.39 -9.94
C GLY A 44 -5.28 8.22 -8.44
N ALA A 45 -4.01 8.10 -8.05
CA ALA A 45 -3.60 7.82 -6.67
C ALA A 45 -4.13 8.81 -5.62
N ALA A 46 -4.44 10.06 -6.00
CA ALA A 46 -5.04 11.03 -5.07
C ALA A 46 -6.40 10.58 -4.52
N GLY A 47 -7.13 9.72 -5.25
CA GLY A 47 -8.38 9.11 -4.80
C GLY A 47 -8.20 7.95 -3.82
N THR A 48 -6.96 7.48 -3.60
CA THR A 48 -6.69 6.26 -2.82
C THR A 48 -5.58 6.37 -1.79
N VAL A 49 -4.50 7.08 -2.09
CA VAL A 49 -3.30 7.16 -1.24
C VAL A 49 -3.32 8.48 -0.46
N ALA A 50 -3.73 8.42 0.81
CA ALA A 50 -3.60 9.53 1.75
C ALA A 50 -2.16 9.71 2.23
N LYS A 51 -1.46 8.59 2.44
CA LYS A 51 -0.08 8.54 2.93
C LYS A 51 0.56 7.20 2.52
N ALA A 52 1.87 7.20 2.29
CA ALA A 52 2.67 5.98 2.24
C ALA A 52 3.76 6.08 3.30
N ILE A 53 3.88 5.03 4.11
CA ILE A 53 4.91 4.88 5.15
C ILE A 53 5.61 3.54 4.94
N SER A 54 6.91 3.55 5.16
CA SER A 54 7.72 2.35 5.09
C SER A 54 8.46 2.16 6.41
N ALA A 55 8.23 1.02 7.03
CA ALA A 55 8.83 0.63 8.30
C ALA A 55 9.83 -0.50 8.03
N TYR A 56 11.08 -0.10 7.80
CA TYR A 56 12.18 -1.00 7.44
C TYR A 56 12.98 -1.49 8.65
N ASP A 57 12.93 -0.73 9.74
CA ASP A 57 13.72 -0.96 10.94
C ASP A 57 12.83 -0.81 12.17
N MET A 58 13.07 -1.67 13.16
CA MET A 58 12.41 -1.60 14.45
C MET A 58 12.66 -0.25 15.12
N ALA A 59 13.87 0.32 15.02
CA ALA A 59 14.21 1.64 15.53
C ALA A 59 13.43 2.77 14.82
N VAL A 60 13.18 2.64 13.51
CA VAL A 60 12.33 3.59 12.79
C VAL A 60 10.87 3.47 13.23
N SER A 61 10.40 2.24 13.46
CA SER A 61 9.06 1.96 13.97
C SER A 61 8.88 2.52 15.39
N ASP A 62 9.88 2.32 16.25
CA ASP A 62 9.90 2.87 17.62
C ASP A 62 9.87 4.39 17.62
N ALA A 63 10.64 5.04 16.73
CA ALA A 63 10.65 6.49 16.64
C ALA A 63 9.30 7.08 16.17
N LEU A 64 8.55 6.35 15.33
CA LEU A 64 7.28 6.84 14.76
C LEU A 64 6.04 6.42 15.57
N TYR A 65 6.06 5.22 16.16
CA TYR A 65 4.89 4.60 16.79
C TYR A 65 5.10 4.23 18.26
N GLY A 66 6.35 4.24 18.74
CA GLY A 66 6.72 3.75 20.06
C GLY A 66 6.95 2.23 20.12
N PRO A 67 7.69 1.75 21.14
CA PRO A 67 7.97 0.32 21.30
C PRO A 67 6.72 -0.49 21.64
N THR A 68 6.64 -1.70 21.10
CA THR A 68 5.52 -2.64 21.27
C THR A 68 5.98 -4.09 21.17
N ASP A 69 5.29 -5.01 21.85
CA ASP A 69 5.55 -6.46 21.74
C ASP A 69 5.20 -6.99 20.34
N HIS A 70 4.25 -6.35 19.66
CA HIS A 70 3.79 -6.73 18.33
C HIS A 70 3.58 -5.50 17.46
N TYR A 71 4.43 -5.34 16.44
CA TYR A 71 4.37 -4.19 15.51
C TYR A 71 3.24 -4.31 14.46
N VAL A 72 2.58 -5.47 14.32
CA VAL A 72 1.74 -5.76 13.13
C VAL A 72 0.31 -6.26 13.45
N SER A 73 -0.08 -6.42 14.71
CA SER A 73 -1.45 -6.88 15.03
C SER A 73 -1.86 -6.66 16.47
N ARG A 74 -3.18 -6.52 16.66
CA ARG A 74 -3.88 -7.01 17.84
C ARG A 74 -4.88 -8.07 17.42
#